data_AF-A0A662ETD7-F1
#
_entry.id   AF-A0A662ETD7-F1
#
_cell.length_a   1.000
_cell.length_b   1.000
_cell.length_c   1.000
_cell.angle_alpha   90.00
_cell.angle_beta   90.00
_cell.angle_gamma   90.00
#
_symmetry.space_group_name_H-M   'P 1'
#
loop_
_entity.id
_entity.type
_entity.pdbx_description
1 polymer ?
#
loop_
_entity_poly.entity_id
_entity_poly.type
_entity_poly.pdbx_seq_one_letter_code
_entity_poly.pdbx_strand_id
1 'polypeptide(L)'
;MSKHTQEERPHYHRYLLVVTVFALAAAIAADHVFFRSPWVELSDRRSLMDTWVTVTVYSQDVGEAKQAIESAFSRMEEVVHATSNFDPNAEAYRLNEERKLVDPSLDLWTVISAAQRYARLSRGAFDITVEPLLELWKNPDADGKHLWEVDPATRDARIAAALGYVGPDKLTLTQTGSHRIISLAPEAKITLGGIAKG
;
A
#
# COMPACT_ATOMS: atom_id res chain seq x y z
N MET A 1 63.42 46.89 57.82
CA MET A 1 63.06 45.47 58.00
C MET A 1 61.54 45.35 57.94
N SER A 2 60.95 45.20 56.75
CA SER A 2 59.51 44.99 56.59
C SER A 2 59.31 43.99 55.45
N LYS A 3 58.87 42.77 55.79
CA LYS A 3 58.50 41.74 54.81
C LYS A 3 57.03 41.99 54.45
N HIS A 4 56.77 42.33 53.20
CA HIS A 4 55.43 42.29 52.62
C HIS A 4 55.14 40.86 52.17
N THR A 5 54.22 40.20 52.85
CA THR A 5 53.63 38.92 52.45
C THR A 5 52.56 39.23 51.41
N GLN A 6 52.79 38.91 50.13
CA GLN A 6 51.70 38.89 49.15
C GLN A 6 50.88 37.62 49.36
N GLU A 7 49.60 37.80 49.67
CA GLU A 7 48.60 36.72 49.68
C GLU A 7 48.42 36.18 48.25
N GLU A 8 48.80 34.93 48.02
CA GLU A 8 48.41 34.18 46.82
C GLU A 8 46.89 34.00 46.83
N ARG A 9 46.18 34.80 46.03
CA ARG A 9 44.75 34.60 45.79
C ARG A 9 44.57 33.24 45.13
N PRO A 10 43.88 32.29 45.76
CA PRO A 10 43.99 30.92 45.31
C PRO A 10 43.17 30.68 44.04
N HIS A 11 43.73 29.87 43.15
CA HIS A 11 43.21 29.57 41.81
C HIS A 11 41.85 28.82 41.79
N TYR A 12 41.22 28.58 42.94
CA TYR A 12 40.00 27.78 43.10
C TYR A 12 38.82 28.29 42.27
N HIS A 13 38.70 29.61 42.05
CA HIS A 13 37.59 30.18 41.27
C HIS A 13 37.60 29.76 39.79
N ARG A 14 38.78 29.55 39.19
CA ARG A 14 38.90 29.08 37.79
C ARG A 14 38.53 27.61 37.66
N TYR A 15 38.91 26.78 38.64
CA TYR A 15 38.55 25.36 38.67
C TYR A 15 37.05 25.15 38.94
N LEU A 16 36.45 25.95 39.82
CA LEU A 16 35.01 25.92 40.11
C LEU A 16 34.18 26.19 38.85
N LEU A 17 34.57 27.19 38.05
CA LEU A 17 33.88 27.54 36.80
C LEU A 17 33.93 26.40 35.76
N VAL A 18 35.09 25.76 35.60
CA VAL A 18 35.26 24.63 34.68
C VAL A 18 34.42 23.42 35.11
N VAL A 19 34.40 23.10 36.41
CA VAL A 19 33.59 21.99 36.95
C VAL A 19 32.10 22.24 36.73
N THR A 20 31.62 23.48 36.93
CA THR A 20 30.19 23.80 36.68
C THR A 20 29.79 23.68 35.21
N VAL A 21 30.67 24.07 34.28
CA VAL A 21 30.40 23.94 32.84
C VAL A 21 30.35 22.47 32.43
N PHE A 22 31.29 21.65 32.93
CA PHE A 22 31.29 20.20 32.68
C PHE A 22 30.07 19.51 33.28
N ALA A 23 29.66 19.89 34.49
CA ALA A 23 28.45 19.35 35.13
C ALA A 23 27.19 19.71 34.35
N LEU A 24 27.09 20.96 33.84
CA LEU A 24 25.96 21.40 33.02
C LEU A 24 25.92 20.68 31.66
N ALA A 25 27.07 20.52 31.01
CA ALA A 25 27.19 19.78 29.76
C ALA A 25 26.85 18.29 29.94
N ALA A 26 27.30 17.67 31.03
CA ALA A 26 26.96 16.29 31.38
C ALA A 26 25.48 16.14 31.73
N ALA A 27 24.87 17.12 32.41
CA ALA A 27 23.44 17.12 32.70
C ALA A 27 22.60 17.25 31.43
N ILE A 28 22.97 18.13 30.48
CA ILE A 28 22.29 18.26 29.18
C ILE A 28 22.45 16.98 28.34
N ALA A 29 23.65 16.42 28.30
CA ALA A 29 23.89 15.16 27.60
C ALA A 29 23.12 13.99 28.23
N ALA A 30 23.05 13.94 29.57
CA ALA A 30 22.24 12.98 30.30
C ALA A 30 20.75 13.21 30.04
N ASP A 31 20.28 14.45 29.96
CA ASP A 31 18.88 14.76 29.64
C ASP A 31 18.51 14.21 28.26
N HIS A 32 19.36 14.41 27.25
CA HIS A 32 19.16 13.85 25.90
C HIS A 32 19.27 12.32 25.83
N VAL A 33 20.01 11.68 26.74
CA VAL A 33 20.19 10.22 26.77
C VAL A 33 19.15 9.52 27.64
N PHE A 34 18.71 10.13 28.73
CA PHE A 34 17.80 9.56 29.72
C PHE A 34 16.34 9.99 29.53
N PHE A 35 16.06 11.21 29.02
CA PHE A 35 14.72 11.56 28.58
C PHE A 35 14.51 11.08 27.15
N ARG A 36 14.03 9.83 27.05
CA ARG A 36 13.36 9.36 25.84
C ARG A 36 12.30 10.39 25.43
N SER A 37 12.44 10.97 24.24
CA SER A 37 11.44 11.87 23.67
C SER A 37 10.05 11.24 23.80
N PRO A 38 9.01 12.00 24.21
CA PRO A 38 7.67 11.45 24.27
C PRO A 38 7.28 10.95 22.88
N TRP A 39 6.56 9.84 22.81
CA TRP A 39 6.01 9.35 21.55
C TRP A 39 5.13 10.44 20.95
N VAL A 40 5.42 10.80 19.71
CA VAL A 40 4.60 11.70 18.90
C VAL A 40 3.77 10.88 17.94
N GLU A 41 2.51 11.26 17.81
CA GLU A 41 1.63 10.76 16.76
C GLU A 41 1.77 11.69 15.54
N LEU A 42 2.09 11.11 14.39
CA LEU A 42 2.08 11.80 13.12
C LEU A 42 1.12 11.08 12.17
N SER A 43 0.24 11.84 11.53
CA SER A 43 -0.74 11.29 10.59
C SER A 43 -0.73 12.08 9.29
N ASP A 44 -0.79 11.39 8.16
CA ASP A 44 -1.00 11.97 6.85
C ASP A 44 -2.14 11.25 6.12
N ARG A 45 -2.87 11.98 5.28
CA ARG A 45 -4.05 11.50 4.57
C ARG A 45 -3.97 11.90 3.10
N ARG A 46 -4.02 10.92 2.20
CA ARG A 46 -3.95 11.12 0.75
C ARG A 46 -5.13 10.44 0.05
N SER A 47 -5.46 10.94 -1.14
CA SER A 47 -6.42 10.28 -2.02
C SER A 47 -5.70 9.19 -2.81
N LEU A 48 -6.15 7.94 -2.70
CA LEU A 48 -5.60 6.79 -3.43
C LEU A 48 -6.69 5.73 -3.57
N MET A 49 -6.72 4.98 -4.68
CA MET A 49 -7.71 3.92 -4.95
C MET A 49 -9.18 4.39 -4.88
N ASP A 50 -9.46 5.59 -5.40
CA ASP A 50 -10.77 6.25 -5.33
C ASP A 50 -11.32 6.39 -3.90
N THR A 51 -10.42 6.50 -2.91
CA THR A 51 -10.78 6.70 -1.51
C THR A 51 -9.73 7.51 -0.77
N TRP A 52 -9.98 7.76 0.51
CA TRP A 52 -9.04 8.42 1.40
C TRP A 52 -8.28 7.38 2.22
N VAL A 53 -6.95 7.39 2.10
CA VAL A 53 -6.04 6.55 2.89
C VAL A 53 -5.36 7.41 3.94
N THR A 54 -5.38 6.97 5.19
CA THR A 54 -4.70 7.65 6.30
C THR A 54 -3.65 6.72 6.87
N VAL A 55 -2.41 7.22 6.99
CA VAL A 55 -1.30 6.52 7.64
C VAL A 55 -0.97 7.29 8.91
N THR A 56 -0.98 6.59 10.04
CA THR A 56 -0.66 7.15 11.36
C THR A 56 0.50 6.38 11.96
N VAL A 57 1.56 7.09 12.35
CA VAL A 57 2.78 6.54 12.94
C VAL A 57 3.01 7.17 14.29
N TYR A 58 3.27 6.33 15.28
CA TYR A 58 3.75 6.75 16.59
C TYR A 58 5.27 6.52 16.61
N SER A 59 6.06 7.55 16.85
CA SER A 59 7.53 7.43 17.01
C SER A 59 8.07 8.42 18.04
N GLN A 60 9.27 8.17 18.56
CA GLN A 60 10.01 9.15 19.35
C GLN A 60 10.83 10.10 18.46
N ASP A 61 10.94 9.79 17.17
CA ASP A 61 11.62 10.58 16.14
C ASP A 61 10.63 11.00 15.04
N VAL A 62 10.42 12.31 14.90
CA VAL A 62 9.54 12.90 13.87
C VAL A 62 10.06 12.63 12.46
N GLY A 63 11.38 12.63 12.27
CA GLY A 63 12.01 12.36 10.98
C GLY A 63 11.77 10.92 10.53
N GLU A 64 11.93 9.96 11.44
CA GLU A 64 11.60 8.55 11.18
C GLU A 64 10.11 8.36 10.88
N ALA A 65 9.21 8.99 11.65
CA ALA A 65 7.78 8.91 11.41
C ALA A 65 7.39 9.42 10.02
N LYS A 66 7.96 10.55 9.59
CA LYS A 66 7.75 11.10 8.23
C LYS A 66 8.22 10.13 7.15
N GLN A 67 9.42 9.57 7.30
CA GLN A 67 9.97 8.63 6.32
C GLN A 67 9.13 7.34 6.21
N ALA A 68 8.62 6.85 7.34
CA ALA A 68 7.74 5.68 7.36
C ALA A 68 6.41 5.96 6.64
N ILE A 69 5.81 7.13 6.85
CA ILE A 69 4.59 7.57 6.15
C ILE A 69 4.83 7.65 4.64
N GLU A 70 5.90 8.32 4.20
CA GLU A 70 6.21 8.43 2.76
C GLU A 70 6.46 7.06 2.14
N SER A 71 7.18 6.19 2.84
CA SER A 71 7.49 4.83 2.37
C SER A 71 6.21 4.00 2.25
N ALA A 72 5.27 4.13 3.19
CA ALA A 72 3.97 3.47 3.12
C ALA A 72 3.17 3.92 1.90
N PHE A 73 3.08 5.24 1.64
CA PHE A 73 2.37 5.76 0.47
C PHE A 73 3.04 5.35 -0.85
N SER A 74 4.37 5.49 -0.96
CA SER A 74 5.13 5.05 -2.13
C SER A 74 4.86 3.57 -2.43
N ARG A 75 4.86 2.73 -1.39
CA ARG A 75 4.62 1.31 -1.56
C ARG A 75 3.18 1.00 -1.98
N MET A 76 2.19 1.71 -1.43
CA MET A 76 0.80 1.57 -1.86
C MET A 76 0.64 1.99 -3.33
N GLU A 77 1.27 3.09 -3.76
CA GLU A 77 1.22 3.56 -5.15
C GLU A 77 1.77 2.54 -6.14
N GLU A 78 2.89 1.87 -5.81
CA GLU A 78 3.45 0.79 -6.62
C GLU A 78 2.46 -0.38 -6.80
N VAL A 79 1.85 -0.84 -5.71
CA VAL A 79 0.86 -1.93 -5.75
C VAL A 79 -0.39 -1.51 -6.52
N VAL A 80 -0.87 -0.28 -6.32
CA VAL A 80 -2.04 0.27 -7.01
C VAL A 80 -1.80 0.35 -8.51
N HIS A 81 -0.61 0.79 -8.93
CA HIS A 81 -0.26 0.82 -10.34
C HIS A 81 -0.27 -0.59 -10.94
N ALA A 82 0.37 -1.57 -10.29
CA ALA A 82 0.40 -2.95 -10.81
C ALA A 82 -0.99 -3.60 -10.91
N THR A 83 -1.90 -3.25 -9.99
CA THR A 83 -3.24 -3.86 -9.85
C THR A 83 -4.37 -3.06 -10.50
N SER A 84 -4.06 -1.95 -11.18
CA SER A 84 -5.06 -1.11 -11.80
C SER A 84 -5.69 -1.75 -13.05
N ASN A 85 -7.01 -1.75 -13.09
CA ASN A 85 -7.81 -2.14 -14.26
C ASN A 85 -8.10 -0.96 -15.19
N PHE A 86 -7.65 0.25 -14.86
CA PHE A 86 -8.00 1.48 -15.57
C PHE A 86 -6.80 2.13 -16.25
N ASP A 87 -5.59 1.84 -15.78
CA ASP A 87 -4.35 2.36 -16.36
C ASP A 87 -3.85 1.41 -17.45
N PRO A 88 -3.77 1.84 -18.72
CA PRO A 88 -3.29 1.00 -19.81
C PRO A 88 -1.87 0.45 -19.64
N ASN A 89 -1.06 1.10 -18.79
CA ASN A 89 0.31 0.67 -18.50
C ASN A 89 0.37 -0.39 -17.38
N ALA A 90 -0.70 -0.53 -16.60
CA ALA A 90 -0.78 -1.48 -15.51
C ALA A 90 -0.77 -2.92 -16.02
N GLU A 91 -0.19 -3.81 -15.22
CA GLU A 91 -0.13 -5.23 -15.55
C GLU A 91 -1.51 -5.89 -15.53
N ALA A 92 -2.38 -5.53 -14.57
CA ALA A 92 -3.74 -6.05 -14.51
C ALA A 92 -4.58 -5.63 -15.74
N TYR A 93 -4.44 -4.38 -16.19
CA TYR A 93 -5.05 -3.92 -17.44
C TYR A 93 -4.55 -4.75 -18.63
N ARG A 94 -3.23 -4.88 -18.80
CA ARG A 94 -2.65 -5.66 -19.91
C ARG A 94 -3.08 -7.12 -19.89
N LEU A 95 -3.15 -7.74 -18.71
CA LEU A 95 -3.68 -9.09 -18.56
C LEU A 95 -5.14 -9.19 -19.05
N ASN A 96 -5.97 -8.17 -18.77
CA ASN A 96 -7.34 -8.08 -19.27
C ASN A 96 -7.46 -7.77 -20.77
N GLU A 97 -6.44 -7.26 -21.43
CA GLU A 97 -6.48 -7.06 -22.88
C GLU A 97 -5.90 -8.27 -23.62
N GLU A 98 -4.74 -8.75 -23.17
CA GLU A 98 -3.96 -9.78 -23.83
C GLU A 98 -4.34 -11.21 -23.42
N ARG A 99 -5.14 -11.37 -22.35
CA ARG A 99 -5.53 -12.65 -21.73
C ARG A 99 -4.38 -13.51 -21.22
N LYS A 100 -3.14 -13.03 -21.34
CA LYS A 100 -1.95 -13.73 -20.90
C LYS A 100 -0.90 -12.73 -20.50
N LEU A 101 -0.28 -12.95 -19.36
CA LEU A 101 0.84 -12.15 -18.88
C LEU A 101 1.98 -13.08 -18.47
N VAL A 102 3.15 -12.85 -19.07
CA VAL A 102 4.38 -13.60 -18.78
C VAL A 102 5.25 -12.75 -17.85
N ASP A 103 5.79 -13.41 -16.84
CA ASP A 103 6.63 -12.84 -15.79
C ASP A 103 6.02 -11.57 -15.15
N PRO A 104 4.78 -11.66 -14.60
CA PRO A 104 4.19 -10.56 -13.88
C PRO A 104 5.06 -10.16 -12.69
N SER A 105 4.93 -8.90 -12.25
CA SER A 105 5.50 -8.46 -10.98
C SER A 105 5.06 -9.37 -9.84
N LEU A 106 5.90 -9.42 -8.81
CA LEU A 106 5.59 -10.20 -7.61
C LEU A 106 4.30 -9.69 -6.93
N ASP A 107 4.00 -8.41 -7.07
CA ASP A 107 2.81 -7.77 -6.48
C ASP A 107 1.54 -8.30 -7.12
N LEU A 108 1.44 -8.20 -8.45
CA LEU A 108 0.29 -8.71 -9.17
C LEU A 108 0.13 -10.23 -8.97
N TRP A 109 1.24 -10.98 -9.05
CA TRP A 109 1.23 -12.41 -8.80
C TRP A 109 0.71 -12.76 -7.41
N THR A 110 1.15 -12.03 -6.37
CA THR A 110 0.75 -12.27 -4.98
C THR A 110 -0.73 -11.99 -4.78
N VAL A 111 -1.23 -10.86 -5.30
CA VAL A 111 -2.64 -10.48 -5.19
C VAL A 111 -3.55 -11.48 -5.91
N ILE A 112 -3.21 -11.87 -7.13
CA ILE A 112 -4.02 -12.84 -7.90
C ILE A 112 -3.95 -14.24 -7.27
N SER A 113 -2.79 -14.65 -6.76
CA SER A 113 -2.65 -15.92 -6.04
C SER A 113 -3.53 -15.96 -4.78
N ALA A 114 -3.57 -14.85 -4.02
CA ALA A 114 -4.44 -14.70 -2.87
C ALA A 114 -5.91 -14.73 -3.29
N ALA A 115 -6.28 -14.04 -4.37
CA ALA A 115 -7.63 -14.03 -4.89
C ALA A 115 -8.13 -15.43 -5.28
N GLN A 116 -7.31 -16.22 -5.99
CA GLN A 116 -7.65 -17.62 -6.31
C GLN A 116 -7.83 -18.48 -5.07
N ARG A 117 -7.00 -18.26 -4.04
CA ARG A 117 -7.16 -18.94 -2.75
C ARG A 117 -8.49 -18.55 -2.10
N TYR A 118 -8.85 -17.27 -2.05
CA TYR A 118 -10.12 -16.83 -1.48
C TYR A 118 -11.33 -17.30 -2.27
N ALA A 119 -11.23 -17.40 -3.59
CA ALA A 119 -12.28 -18.00 -4.41
C ALA A 119 -12.56 -19.46 -4.03
N ARG A 120 -11.51 -20.26 -3.79
CA ARG A 120 -11.67 -21.63 -3.30
C ARG A 120 -12.26 -21.68 -1.89
N LEU A 121 -11.74 -20.87 -0.96
CA LEU A 121 -12.19 -20.86 0.43
C LEU A 121 -13.65 -20.43 0.57
N SER A 122 -14.08 -19.47 -0.25
CA SER A 122 -15.44 -18.95 -0.27
C SER A 122 -16.40 -19.73 -1.17
N ARG A 123 -15.93 -20.80 -1.82
CA ARG A 123 -16.70 -21.58 -2.82
C ARG A 123 -17.28 -20.71 -3.93
N GLY A 124 -16.50 -19.73 -4.41
CA GLY A 124 -16.88 -18.82 -5.49
C GLY A 124 -17.68 -17.59 -5.04
N ALA A 125 -17.97 -17.41 -3.75
CA ALA A 125 -18.64 -16.19 -3.28
C ALA A 125 -17.75 -14.94 -3.41
N PHE A 126 -16.43 -15.11 -3.32
CA PHE A 126 -15.45 -14.12 -3.75
C PHE A 126 -14.81 -14.59 -5.06
N ASP A 127 -14.94 -13.85 -6.14
CA ASP A 127 -14.33 -14.20 -7.43
C ASP A 127 -13.88 -12.92 -8.14
N ILE A 128 -12.60 -12.86 -8.49
CA ILE A 128 -12.05 -11.72 -9.22
C ILE A 128 -12.39 -11.76 -10.70
N THR A 129 -12.91 -12.86 -11.24
CA THR A 129 -13.27 -12.99 -12.66
C THR A 129 -14.64 -12.38 -13.01
N VAL A 130 -15.27 -11.68 -12.08
CA VAL A 130 -16.61 -11.08 -12.24
C VAL A 130 -16.65 -9.82 -13.11
N GLU A 131 -15.51 -9.36 -13.65
CA GLU A 131 -15.48 -8.13 -14.46
C GLU A 131 -16.43 -8.17 -15.68
N PRO A 132 -16.62 -9.27 -16.42
CA PRO A 132 -17.60 -9.33 -17.52
C PRO A 132 -19.03 -9.00 -17.05
N LEU A 133 -19.40 -9.38 -15.83
CA LEU A 133 -20.69 -8.99 -15.26
C LEU A 133 -20.69 -7.51 -14.89
N LEU A 134 -19.62 -6.99 -14.29
CA LEU A 134 -19.52 -5.57 -13.94
C LEU A 134 -19.60 -4.67 -15.18
N GLU A 135 -18.99 -5.07 -16.31
CA GLU A 135 -19.07 -4.35 -17.58
C GLU A 135 -20.50 -4.25 -18.11
N LEU A 136 -21.33 -5.29 -17.96
CA LEU A 136 -22.76 -5.21 -18.32
C LEU A 136 -23.53 -4.17 -17.51
N TRP A 137 -23.17 -3.97 -16.25
CA TRP A 137 -23.80 -2.95 -15.40
C TRP A 137 -23.27 -1.55 -15.68
N LYS A 138 -21.98 -1.42 -15.98
CA LYS A 138 -21.33 -0.12 -16.24
C LYS A 138 -21.68 0.45 -17.61
N ASN A 139 -21.66 -0.38 -18.65
CA ASN A 139 -21.70 0.07 -20.03
C ASN A 139 -23.11 -0.04 -20.61
N PRO A 140 -23.61 0.99 -21.32
CA PRO A 140 -24.81 0.86 -22.11
C PRO A 140 -24.58 -0.09 -23.30
N ASP A 141 -25.67 -0.65 -23.84
CA ASP A 141 -25.64 -1.45 -25.06
C ASP A 141 -25.54 -0.60 -26.33
N ALA A 142 -25.61 -1.25 -27.49
CA ALA A 142 -25.51 -0.59 -28.79
C ALA A 142 -26.62 0.45 -29.05
N ASP A 143 -27.77 0.33 -28.38
CA ASP A 143 -28.89 1.28 -28.47
C ASP A 143 -28.82 2.36 -27.38
N GLY A 144 -27.74 2.39 -26.60
CA GLY A 144 -27.54 3.34 -25.50
C GLY A 144 -28.28 2.99 -24.22
N LYS A 145 -28.83 1.77 -24.09
CA LYS A 145 -29.61 1.35 -22.92
C LYS A 145 -28.73 0.61 -21.92
N HIS A 146 -28.86 0.95 -20.65
CA HIS A 146 -28.28 0.19 -19.56
C HIS A 146 -29.06 -1.10 -19.28
N LEU A 147 -28.42 -2.04 -18.59
CA LEU A 147 -28.98 -3.36 -18.29
C LEU A 147 -30.30 -3.30 -17.50
N TRP A 148 -30.54 -2.26 -16.71
CA TRP A 148 -31.80 -2.07 -15.97
C TRP A 148 -32.94 -1.46 -16.80
N GLU A 149 -32.65 -0.98 -18.01
CA GLU A 149 -33.62 -0.33 -18.92
C GLU A 149 -34.16 -1.29 -19.99
N VAL A 150 -33.50 -2.42 -20.21
CA VAL A 150 -33.94 -3.46 -21.16
C VAL A 150 -34.98 -4.38 -20.54
N ASP A 151 -35.74 -5.07 -21.38
CA ASP A 151 -36.75 -6.01 -20.92
C ASP A 151 -36.12 -7.18 -20.13
N PRO A 152 -36.87 -7.82 -19.22
CA PRO A 152 -36.34 -8.89 -18.37
C PRO A 152 -35.72 -10.06 -19.14
N ALA A 153 -36.30 -10.46 -20.29
CA ALA A 153 -35.79 -11.62 -21.04
C ALA A 153 -34.43 -11.31 -21.68
N THR A 154 -34.29 -10.12 -22.28
CA THR A 154 -33.00 -9.65 -22.81
C THR A 154 -31.95 -9.51 -21.71
N ARG A 155 -32.34 -8.94 -20.57
CA ARG A 155 -31.45 -8.79 -19.40
C ARG A 155 -30.92 -10.15 -18.94
N ASP A 156 -31.81 -11.11 -18.71
CA ASP A 156 -31.45 -12.42 -18.18
C ASP A 156 -30.56 -13.20 -19.16
N ALA A 157 -30.83 -13.09 -20.47
CA ALA A 157 -29.98 -13.67 -21.51
C ALA A 157 -28.56 -13.07 -21.52
N ARG A 158 -28.43 -11.75 -21.36
CA ARG A 158 -27.11 -11.08 -21.29
C ARG A 158 -26.34 -11.49 -20.03
N ILE A 159 -27.01 -11.55 -18.88
CA ILE A 159 -26.40 -12.03 -17.63
C ILE A 159 -25.93 -13.48 -17.78
N ALA A 160 -26.76 -14.36 -18.35
CA ALA A 160 -26.41 -15.76 -18.58
C ALA A 160 -25.19 -15.91 -19.51
N ALA A 161 -25.10 -15.10 -20.57
CA ALA A 161 -23.95 -15.08 -21.45
C ALA A 161 -22.67 -14.64 -20.71
N ALA A 162 -22.72 -13.54 -19.95
CA ALA A 162 -21.58 -13.06 -19.19
C ALA A 162 -21.12 -14.04 -18.10
N LEU A 163 -22.07 -14.73 -17.44
CA LEU A 163 -21.76 -15.80 -16.47
C LEU A 163 -20.94 -16.94 -17.09
N GLY A 164 -21.02 -17.17 -18.41
CA GLY A 164 -20.19 -18.15 -19.10
C GLY A 164 -18.68 -17.84 -19.06
N TYR A 165 -18.33 -16.57 -18.82
CA TYR A 165 -16.95 -16.09 -18.76
C TYR A 165 -16.45 -15.85 -17.33
N VAL A 166 -17.29 -16.11 -16.32
CA VAL A 166 -16.98 -15.95 -14.90
C VAL A 166 -16.73 -17.33 -14.28
N GLY A 167 -15.67 -17.42 -13.50
CA GLY A 167 -15.34 -18.59 -12.70
C GLY A 167 -13.84 -18.69 -12.40
N PRO A 168 -13.45 -19.24 -11.24
CA PRO A 168 -12.04 -19.39 -10.89
C PRO A 168 -11.29 -20.34 -11.82
N ASP A 169 -12.00 -21.22 -12.54
CA ASP A 169 -11.46 -22.10 -13.58
C ASP A 169 -11.07 -21.35 -14.86
N LYS A 170 -11.55 -20.11 -15.05
CA LYS A 170 -11.19 -19.24 -16.18
C LYS A 170 -9.85 -18.54 -16.00
N LEU A 171 -9.23 -18.67 -14.84
CA LEU A 171 -7.94 -18.06 -14.50
C LEU A 171 -6.94 -19.16 -14.13
N THR A 172 -5.79 -19.19 -14.78
CA THR A 172 -4.73 -20.17 -14.52
C THR A 172 -3.42 -19.47 -14.18
N LEU A 173 -2.79 -19.94 -13.09
CA LEU A 173 -1.46 -19.50 -12.66
C LEU A 173 -0.51 -20.68 -12.82
N THR A 174 0.54 -20.48 -13.62
CA THR A 174 1.59 -21.48 -13.84
C THR A 174 2.92 -20.90 -13.43
N GLN A 175 3.72 -21.67 -12.69
CA GLN A 175 5.08 -21.31 -12.35
C GLN A 175 6.03 -22.46 -12.70
N THR A 176 7.06 -22.16 -13.48
CA THR A 176 8.10 -23.11 -13.88
C THR A 176 9.46 -22.48 -13.60
N GLY A 177 10.13 -22.96 -12.54
CA GLY A 177 11.35 -22.32 -12.04
C GLY A 177 11.08 -20.88 -11.58
N SER A 178 11.82 -19.92 -12.16
CA SER A 178 11.63 -18.49 -11.92
C SER A 178 10.51 -17.86 -12.75
N HIS A 179 10.06 -18.53 -13.82
CA HIS A 179 9.06 -17.96 -14.72
C HIS A 179 7.65 -18.16 -14.21
N ARG A 180 6.83 -17.12 -14.36
CA ARG A 180 5.42 -17.10 -13.93
C ARG A 180 4.55 -16.70 -15.10
N ILE A 181 3.41 -17.35 -15.24
CA ILE A 181 2.44 -17.03 -16.29
C ILE A 181 1.06 -16.96 -15.65
N ILE A 182 0.34 -15.89 -15.93
CA ILE A 182 -1.08 -15.76 -15.65
C ILE A 182 -1.81 -15.83 -16.98
N SER A 183 -2.81 -16.70 -17.08
CA SER A 183 -3.63 -16.86 -18.29
C SER A 183 -5.11 -16.80 -17.94
N LEU A 184 -5.88 -16.17 -18.82
CA LEU A 184 -7.33 -16.10 -18.79
C LEU A 184 -7.90 -16.93 -19.94
N ALA A 185 -9.05 -17.56 -19.71
CA ALA A 185 -9.86 -18.11 -20.77
C ALA A 185 -10.31 -17.00 -21.75
N PRO A 186 -10.71 -17.36 -22.99
CA PRO A 186 -11.34 -16.42 -23.90
C PRO A 186 -12.46 -15.63 -23.22
N GLU A 187 -12.53 -14.33 -23.53
CA GLU A 187 -13.50 -13.36 -23.00
C GLU A 187 -13.51 -13.14 -21.47
N ALA A 188 -12.84 -13.97 -20.67
CA ALA A 188 -12.74 -13.81 -19.22
C ALA A 188 -11.87 -12.60 -18.86
N LYS A 189 -12.33 -11.78 -17.91
CA LYS A 189 -11.66 -10.58 -17.40
C LYS A 189 -11.61 -10.62 -15.88
N ILE A 190 -10.58 -10.01 -15.28
CA ILE A 190 -10.41 -9.92 -13.84
C ILE A 190 -10.65 -8.50 -13.30
N THR A 191 -10.99 -8.44 -12.03
CA THR A 191 -11.16 -7.24 -11.22
C THR A 191 -10.53 -7.41 -9.85
N LEU A 192 -9.73 -6.44 -9.44
CA LEU A 192 -8.99 -6.52 -8.18
C LEU A 192 -9.56 -5.58 -7.10
N GLY A 193 -10.65 -4.87 -7.39
CA GLY A 193 -11.25 -3.91 -6.45
C GLY A 193 -11.68 -4.52 -5.10
N GLY A 194 -11.98 -5.82 -5.07
CA GLY A 194 -12.36 -6.56 -3.87
C GLY A 194 -11.19 -7.05 -3.00
N ILE A 195 -9.94 -6.90 -3.46
CA ILE A 195 -8.75 -7.40 -2.74
C ILE A 195 -7.58 -6.44 -2.71
N ALA A 196 -7.42 -5.55 -3.69
CA ALA A 196 -6.23 -4.69 -3.85
C ALA A 196 -5.94 -3.76 -2.66
N LYS A 197 -6.95 -3.43 -1.84
CA LYS A 197 -6.81 -2.53 -0.68
C LYS A 197 -6.20 -3.21 0.56
N GLY A 198 -6.32 -4.54 0.66
CA GLY A 198 -5.96 -5.31 1.86
C GLY A 198 -4.61 -5.97 1.73
#